data_AF-A0A2J8NRW5-F1
#
_entry.id   AF-A0A2J8NRW5-F1
#
_cell.length_a   1.000
_cell.length_b   1.000
_cell.length_c   1.000
_cell.angle_alpha   90.00
_cell.angle_beta   90.00
_cell.angle_gamma   90.00
#
_symmetry.space_group_name_H-M   'P 1'
#
loop_
_entity.id
_entity.type
_entity.pdbx_description
1 polymer ?
#
loop_
_entity_poly.entity_id
_entity_poly.type
_entity_poly.pdbx_seq_one_letter_code
_entity_poly.pdbx_strand_id
1 'polypeptide(L)'
;MARVIIDNKDGPTQKYLLIFGAFVSVYIQEMFRFAYYKLLKKASEGLKSINPGETAPSMRLLAYVSGLGFGIMSGVFSFVNTLSDSLGPGTVGIHGDSPQFFLYSAFMTLVIILLHVFWGIVFFDGCEKKKWGILLIVLLTHLLVSAQTFISSYYGINLASAFIILVLMGTWAFLAAGGSCRSLKLCLL
;
A
#
# COMPACT_ATOMS: atom_id res chain seq x y z
N MET A 1 -27.38 14.25 -35.29
CA MET A 1 -28.30 13.62 -34.31
C MET A 1 -28.08 12.10 -34.31
N ALA A 2 -26.92 11.64 -33.83
CA ALA A 2 -26.56 10.21 -33.76
C ALA A 2 -25.42 9.96 -32.75
N ARG A 3 -25.36 10.75 -31.66
CA ARG A 3 -24.34 10.64 -30.59
C ARG A 3 -24.95 10.52 -29.18
N VAL A 4 -26.24 10.25 -29.09
CA VAL A 4 -26.99 10.29 -27.81
C VAL A 4 -27.46 8.90 -27.35
N ILE A 5 -27.18 7.83 -28.11
CA ILE A 5 -27.69 6.48 -27.79
C ILE A 5 -26.61 5.52 -27.21
N ILE A 6 -25.32 5.89 -27.21
CA ILE A 6 -24.26 5.05 -26.61
C ILE A 6 -24.03 5.36 -25.12
N ASP A 7 -24.60 6.44 -24.59
CA ASP A 7 -24.16 7.02 -23.31
C ASP A 7 -24.75 6.39 -22.03
N ASN A 8 -25.57 5.34 -22.12
CA ASN A 8 -26.21 4.78 -20.91
C ASN A 8 -25.98 3.29 -20.65
N LYS A 9 -25.40 2.54 -21.59
CA LYS A 9 -25.16 1.09 -21.42
C LYS A 9 -23.73 0.76 -20.98
N ASP A 10 -22.80 1.70 -21.17
CA ASP A 10 -21.36 1.48 -20.92
C ASP A 10 -20.92 1.88 -19.51
N GLY A 11 -21.69 2.72 -18.80
CA GLY A 11 -21.40 3.16 -17.43
C GLY A 11 -21.16 2.01 -16.42
N PRO A 12 -22.08 1.02 -16.28
CA PRO A 12 -21.85 -0.10 -15.37
C PRO A 12 -20.70 -1.00 -15.82
N THR A 13 -20.61 -1.30 -17.13
CA THR A 13 -19.55 -2.14 -17.69
C THR A 13 -18.16 -1.54 -17.46
N GLN A 14 -18.01 -0.24 -17.70
CA GLN A 14 -16.76 0.50 -17.46
C GLN A 14 -16.37 0.49 -15.98
N LYS A 15 -17.35 0.69 -15.07
CA LYS A 15 -17.10 0.63 -13.62
C LYS A 15 -16.56 -0.75 -13.21
N TYR A 16 -17.16 -1.84 -13.70
CA TYR A 16 -16.68 -3.19 -13.41
C TYR A 16 -15.30 -3.47 -14.00
N LEU A 17 -15.01 -2.97 -15.21
CA LEU A 17 -13.66 -3.08 -15.80
C LEU A 17 -12.60 -2.36 -14.95
N LEU A 18 -12.91 -1.18 -14.42
CA LEU A 18 -11.98 -0.44 -13.56
C LEU A 18 -11.72 -1.18 -12.23
N ILE A 19 -12.77 -1.71 -11.60
CA ILE A 19 -12.63 -2.52 -10.38
C ILE A 19 -11.81 -3.77 -10.65
N PHE A 20 -12.11 -4.48 -11.74
CA PHE A 20 -11.35 -5.65 -12.16
C PHE A 20 -9.87 -5.32 -12.42
N GLY A 21 -9.61 -4.24 -13.18
CA GLY A 21 -8.27 -3.77 -13.46
C GLY A 21 -7.48 -3.42 -12.20
N ALA A 22 -8.14 -2.82 -11.20
CA ALA A 22 -7.51 -2.53 -9.92
C ALA A 22 -7.16 -3.79 -9.12
N PHE A 23 -8.03 -4.80 -9.09
CA PHE A 23 -7.68 -6.06 -8.43
C PHE A 23 -6.56 -6.82 -9.15
N VAL A 24 -6.56 -6.80 -10.49
CA VAL A 24 -5.45 -7.36 -11.28
C VAL A 24 -4.15 -6.60 -10.98
N SER A 25 -4.19 -5.28 -10.89
CA SER A 25 -2.99 -4.49 -10.58
C SER A 25 -2.44 -4.80 -9.19
N VAL A 26 -3.30 -4.98 -8.17
CA VAL A 26 -2.89 -5.42 -6.83
C VAL A 26 -2.20 -6.79 -6.88
N TYR A 27 -2.76 -7.75 -7.60
CA TYR A 27 -2.15 -9.07 -7.74
C TYR A 27 -0.76 -8.99 -8.40
N ILE A 28 -0.65 -8.20 -9.48
CA ILE A 28 0.62 -7.95 -10.17
C ILE A 28 1.62 -7.30 -9.20
N GLN A 29 1.22 -6.30 -8.42
CA GLN A 29 2.09 -5.63 -7.45
C GLN A 29 2.66 -6.62 -6.41
N GLU A 30 1.83 -7.52 -5.86
CA GLU A 30 2.30 -8.53 -4.91
C GLU A 30 3.23 -9.58 -5.56
N MET A 31 2.95 -9.96 -6.81
CA MET A 31 3.83 -10.84 -7.58
C MET A 31 5.20 -10.20 -7.82
N PHE A 32 5.24 -8.90 -8.17
CA PHE A 32 6.50 -8.16 -8.31
C PHE A 32 7.22 -7.98 -6.97
N ARG A 33 6.51 -7.81 -5.87
CA ARG A 33 7.12 -7.78 -4.53
C ARG A 33 7.83 -9.11 -4.22
N PHE A 34 7.21 -10.24 -4.54
CA PHE A 34 7.85 -11.54 -4.39
C PHE A 34 9.09 -11.71 -5.27
N ALA A 35 9.00 -11.30 -6.55
CA ALA A 35 10.13 -11.34 -7.47
C ALA A 35 11.29 -10.45 -6.97
N TYR A 36 10.97 -9.26 -6.47
CA TYR A 36 11.94 -8.31 -5.94
C TYR A 36 12.60 -8.83 -4.66
N TYR A 37 11.84 -9.46 -3.76
CA TYR A 37 12.41 -10.18 -2.60
C TYR A 37 13.43 -11.24 -3.04
N LYS A 38 13.09 -12.09 -4.03
CA LYS A 38 14.03 -13.11 -4.53
C LYS A 38 15.30 -12.50 -5.11
N LEU A 39 15.16 -11.40 -5.86
CA LEU A 39 16.29 -10.66 -6.42
C LEU A 39 17.18 -10.12 -5.31
N LEU A 40 16.61 -9.43 -4.32
CA LEU A 40 17.33 -8.87 -3.20
C LEU A 40 18.01 -9.93 -2.35
N LYS A 41 17.33 -11.07 -2.11
CA LYS A 41 17.91 -12.20 -1.39
C LYS A 41 19.12 -12.76 -2.12
N LYS A 42 19.00 -13.00 -3.42
CA LYS A 42 20.12 -13.48 -4.25
C LYS A 42 21.28 -12.49 -4.29
N ALA A 43 20.98 -11.19 -4.37
CA ALA A 43 22.00 -10.14 -4.32
C ALA A 43 22.71 -10.10 -2.96
N SER A 44 21.95 -10.18 -1.86
CA SER A 44 22.50 -10.19 -0.50
C SER A 44 23.39 -11.41 -0.24
N GLU A 45 22.98 -12.60 -0.68
CA GLU A 45 23.77 -13.83 -0.57
C GLU A 45 25.03 -13.76 -1.44
N GLY A 46 24.92 -13.22 -2.66
CA GLY A 46 26.05 -12.99 -3.56
C GLY A 46 27.08 -12.02 -2.97
N LEU A 47 26.64 -10.86 -2.48
CA LEU A 47 27.50 -9.87 -1.84
C LEU A 47 28.24 -10.44 -0.63
N LYS A 48 27.55 -11.21 0.21
CA LYS A 48 28.15 -11.86 1.38
C LYS A 48 29.24 -12.87 1.00
N SER A 49 29.10 -13.54 -0.15
CA SER A 49 30.10 -14.49 -0.64
C SER A 49 31.36 -13.82 -1.23
N ILE A 50 31.20 -12.64 -1.84
CA ILE A 50 32.29 -11.90 -2.49
C ILE A 50 33.11 -11.10 -1.48
N ASN A 51 32.45 -10.49 -0.48
CA ASN A 51 33.13 -9.69 0.54
C ASN A 51 32.74 -10.13 1.96
N PRO A 52 33.29 -11.25 2.47
CA PRO A 52 32.92 -11.79 3.78
C PRO A 52 33.32 -10.89 4.96
N GLY A 53 34.22 -9.92 4.76
CA GLY A 53 34.66 -8.96 5.78
C GLY A 53 33.69 -7.79 5.99
N GLU A 54 32.75 -7.57 5.07
CA GLU A 54 31.77 -6.49 5.13
C GLU A 54 30.38 -7.01 5.48
N THR A 55 29.69 -6.32 6.40
CA THR A 55 28.39 -6.78 6.87
C THR A 55 27.33 -6.49 5.80
N ALA A 56 26.88 -7.52 5.08
CA ALA A 56 25.81 -7.40 4.11
C ALA A 56 24.53 -6.79 4.74
N PRO A 57 23.78 -5.96 3.99
CA PRO A 57 22.58 -5.31 4.51
C PRO A 57 21.57 -6.34 5.00
N SER A 58 21.01 -6.12 6.20
CA SER A 58 20.05 -7.06 6.77
C SER A 58 18.79 -7.16 5.91
N MET A 59 18.22 -8.37 5.79
CA MET A 59 16.96 -8.57 5.07
C MET A 59 15.80 -7.73 5.63
N ARG A 60 15.84 -7.38 6.92
CA ARG A 60 14.86 -6.47 7.55
C ARG A 60 14.96 -5.05 7.00
N LEU A 61 16.18 -4.52 6.86
CA LEU A 61 16.42 -3.21 6.25
C LEU A 61 15.98 -3.20 4.79
N LEU A 62 16.32 -4.24 4.04
CA LEU A 62 15.91 -4.39 2.65
C LEU A 62 14.38 -4.46 2.50
N ALA A 63 13.70 -5.16 3.42
CA ALA A 63 12.24 -5.21 3.45
C ALA A 63 11.60 -3.84 3.69
N TYR A 64 12.13 -3.08 4.66
CA TYR A 64 11.66 -1.72 4.96
C TYR A 64 11.83 -0.79 3.78
N VAL A 65 13.03 -0.72 3.19
CA VAL A 65 13.33 0.17 2.06
C VAL A 65 12.54 -0.24 0.82
N SER A 66 12.40 -1.55 0.56
CA SER A 66 11.56 -2.04 -0.52
C SER A 66 10.11 -1.61 -0.33
N GLY A 67 9.52 -1.86 0.84
CA GLY A 67 8.15 -1.46 1.15
C GLY A 67 7.92 0.05 1.02
N LEU A 68 8.88 0.86 1.48
CA LEU A 68 8.84 2.31 1.31
C LEU A 68 8.86 2.73 -0.16
N GLY A 69 9.68 2.08 -0.99
CA GLY A 69 9.72 2.32 -2.43
C GLY A 69 8.38 2.04 -3.13
N PHE A 70 7.75 0.90 -2.82
CA PHE A 70 6.39 0.59 -3.29
C PHE A 70 5.38 1.64 -2.81
N GLY A 71 5.46 2.03 -1.54
CA GLY A 71 4.58 3.04 -0.94
C GLY A 71 4.68 4.39 -1.63
N ILE A 72 5.88 4.93 -1.76
CA ILE A 72 6.12 6.23 -2.40
C ILE A 72 5.62 6.23 -3.85
N MET A 73 5.93 5.19 -4.64
CA MET A 73 5.47 5.11 -6.03
C MET A 73 3.94 5.05 -6.12
N SER A 74 3.30 4.24 -5.28
CA SER A 74 1.83 4.18 -5.18
C SER A 74 1.22 5.54 -4.77
N GLY A 75 1.84 6.22 -3.81
CA GLY A 75 1.42 7.54 -3.34
C GLY A 75 1.56 8.62 -4.41
N VAL A 76 2.68 8.63 -5.14
CA VAL A 76 2.92 9.58 -6.24
C VAL A 76 1.86 9.42 -7.33
N PHE A 77 1.61 8.19 -7.77
CA PHE A 77 0.61 7.90 -8.81
C PHE A 77 -0.82 8.21 -8.36
N SER A 78 -1.14 8.07 -7.07
CA SER A 78 -2.49 8.30 -6.56
C SER A 78 -2.82 9.75 -6.25
N PHE A 79 -1.82 10.57 -5.89
CA PHE A 79 -2.10 11.89 -5.30
C PHE A 79 -1.44 13.08 -5.99
N VAL A 80 -0.37 12.94 -6.78
CA VAL A 80 0.35 14.13 -7.30
C VAL A 80 -0.52 15.03 -8.17
N ASN A 81 -1.37 14.46 -9.02
CA ASN A 81 -2.31 15.24 -9.83
C ASN A 81 -3.35 15.93 -8.96
N THR A 82 -3.97 15.20 -8.04
CA THR A 82 -4.94 15.73 -7.06
C THR A 82 -4.34 16.83 -6.19
N LEU A 83 -3.08 16.68 -5.79
CA LEU A 83 -2.34 17.69 -5.04
C LEU A 83 -2.13 18.95 -5.87
N SER A 84 -1.78 18.81 -7.16
CA SER A 84 -1.68 19.94 -8.08
C SER A 84 -3.01 20.70 -8.17
N ASP A 85 -4.14 19.98 -8.28
CA ASP A 85 -5.46 20.61 -8.35
C ASP A 85 -5.83 21.36 -7.05
N SER A 86 -5.33 20.90 -5.90
CA SER A 86 -5.59 21.53 -4.59
C SER A 86 -4.90 22.88 -4.38
N LEU A 87 -3.94 23.26 -5.24
CA LEU A 87 -3.24 24.54 -5.16
C LEU A 87 -4.07 25.72 -5.67
N GLY A 88 -5.16 25.45 -6.40
CA GLY A 88 -6.10 26.48 -6.82
C GLY A 88 -6.88 27.07 -5.63
N PRO A 89 -7.46 28.27 -5.80
CA PRO A 89 -8.28 28.89 -4.74
C PRO A 89 -9.63 28.20 -4.51
N GLY A 90 -10.01 27.23 -5.35
CA GLY A 90 -11.28 26.50 -5.27
C GLY A 90 -11.13 25.16 -4.56
N THR A 91 -12.23 24.69 -3.96
CA THR A 91 -12.34 23.32 -3.43
C THR A 91 -13.38 22.52 -4.22
N VAL A 92 -13.34 21.19 -4.07
CA VAL A 92 -14.34 20.27 -4.63
C VAL A 92 -15.71 20.54 -3.99
N GLY A 93 -16.80 20.41 -4.76
CA GLY A 93 -18.16 20.45 -4.20
C GLY A 93 -19.18 21.27 -4.99
N ILE A 94 -18.81 21.90 -6.10
CA ILE A 94 -19.78 22.64 -6.94
C ILE A 94 -20.91 21.73 -7.49
N HIS A 95 -20.64 20.44 -7.65
CA HIS A 95 -21.61 19.42 -8.07
C HIS A 95 -22.16 18.57 -6.91
N GLY A 96 -22.02 19.02 -5.66
CA GLY A 96 -22.54 18.31 -4.47
C GLY A 96 -21.58 17.31 -3.81
N ASP A 97 -20.34 17.22 -4.29
CA ASP A 97 -19.27 16.45 -3.64
C ASP A 97 -18.79 17.10 -2.32
N SER A 98 -18.10 16.32 -1.48
CA SER A 98 -17.59 16.84 -0.20
C SER A 98 -16.41 17.81 -0.40
N PRO A 99 -16.41 18.98 0.29
CA PRO A 99 -15.27 19.90 0.27
C PRO A 99 -14.02 19.35 0.97
N GLN A 100 -14.13 18.22 1.68
CA GLN A 100 -13.02 17.54 2.35
C GLN A 100 -12.28 16.55 1.43
N PHE A 101 -12.61 16.47 0.14
CA PHE A 101 -12.04 15.52 -0.81
C PHE A 101 -10.51 15.50 -0.83
N PHE A 102 -9.86 16.68 -0.85
CA PHE A 102 -8.40 16.76 -0.85
C PHE A 102 -7.79 16.22 0.43
N LEU A 103 -8.39 16.51 1.58
CA LEU A 103 -7.94 16.02 2.88
C LEU A 103 -8.10 14.50 2.99
N TYR A 104 -9.24 13.97 2.55
CA TYR A 104 -9.48 12.52 2.50
C TYR A 104 -8.45 11.82 1.60
N SER A 105 -8.21 12.36 0.40
CA SER A 105 -7.22 11.82 -0.53
C SER A 105 -5.82 11.83 0.08
N ALA A 106 -5.41 12.91 0.75
CA ALA A 106 -4.12 13.00 1.42
C ALA A 106 -3.94 11.94 2.52
N PHE A 107 -4.94 11.77 3.40
CA PHE A 107 -4.86 10.78 4.47
C PHE A 107 -4.91 9.34 3.92
N MET A 108 -5.73 9.06 2.91
CA MET A 108 -5.73 7.75 2.26
C MET A 108 -4.38 7.44 1.61
N THR A 109 -3.76 8.40 0.96
CA THR A 109 -2.42 8.25 0.39
C THR A 109 -1.37 7.97 1.46
N LEU A 110 -1.41 8.69 2.59
CA LEU A 110 -0.55 8.39 3.74
C LEU A 110 -0.74 6.95 4.23
N VAL A 111 -1.98 6.51 4.40
CA VAL A 111 -2.32 5.14 4.83
C VAL A 111 -1.75 4.11 3.85
N ILE A 112 -1.92 4.31 2.54
CA ILE A 112 -1.39 3.40 1.51
C ILE A 112 0.15 3.35 1.53
N ILE A 113 0.82 4.50 1.64
CA ILE A 113 2.30 4.56 1.72
C ILE A 113 2.79 3.74 2.91
N LEU A 114 2.24 3.97 4.10
CA LEU A 114 2.65 3.28 5.32
C LEU A 114 2.27 1.80 5.30
N LEU A 115 1.10 1.44 4.75
CA LEU A 115 0.71 0.04 4.56
C LEU A 115 1.68 -0.69 3.64
N HIS A 116 2.16 -0.09 2.55
CA HIS A 116 3.19 -0.72 1.70
C HIS A 116 4.50 -0.98 2.46
N VAL A 117 4.89 -0.10 3.37
CA VAL A 117 6.04 -0.35 4.28
C VAL A 117 5.77 -1.57 5.16
N PHE A 118 4.63 -1.61 5.84
CA PHE A 118 4.30 -2.69 6.78
C PHE A 118 4.07 -4.02 6.08
N TRP A 119 3.36 -4.03 4.96
CA TRP A 119 3.21 -5.19 4.09
C TRP A 119 4.58 -5.66 3.61
N GLY A 120 5.48 -4.77 3.19
CA GLY A 120 6.85 -5.14 2.81
C GLY A 120 7.60 -5.90 3.90
N ILE A 121 7.60 -5.36 5.13
CA ILE A 121 8.24 -6.00 6.29
C ILE A 121 7.64 -7.38 6.59
N VAL A 122 6.31 -7.46 6.70
CA VAL A 122 5.60 -8.70 7.05
C VAL A 122 5.73 -9.74 5.94
N PHE A 123 5.71 -9.30 4.68
CA PHE A 123 5.87 -10.17 3.51
C PHE A 123 7.26 -10.81 3.48
N PHE A 124 8.33 -10.01 3.66
CA PHE A 124 9.69 -10.52 3.69
C PHE A 124 9.92 -11.47 4.88
N ASP A 125 9.42 -11.13 6.06
CA ASP A 125 9.47 -12.01 7.23
C ASP A 125 8.74 -13.34 6.99
N GLY A 126 7.58 -13.29 6.34
CA GLY A 126 6.82 -14.47 5.92
C GLY A 126 7.60 -15.35 4.93
N CYS A 127 8.28 -14.75 3.97
CA CYS A 127 9.15 -15.47 3.02
C CYS A 127 10.36 -16.12 3.71
N GLU A 128 11.03 -15.39 4.61
CA GLU A 128 12.20 -15.90 5.35
C GLU A 128 11.80 -17.09 6.25
N LYS A 129 10.65 -16.99 6.93
CA LYS A 129 10.10 -18.05 7.78
C LYS A 129 9.36 -19.15 7.00
N LYS A 130 9.29 -19.07 5.67
CA LYS A 130 8.53 -19.97 4.79
C LYS A 130 7.05 -20.13 5.18
N LYS A 131 6.46 -19.09 5.78
CA LYS A 131 5.04 -19.06 6.20
C LYS A 131 4.17 -18.45 5.10
N TRP A 132 3.85 -19.24 4.08
CA TRP A 132 3.10 -18.80 2.90
C TRP A 132 1.72 -18.19 3.21
N GLY A 133 1.07 -18.61 4.32
CA GLY A 133 -0.19 -18.02 4.76
C GLY A 133 -0.09 -16.51 5.07
N ILE A 134 1.08 -16.01 5.48
CA ILE A 134 1.31 -14.58 5.73
C ILE A 134 1.23 -13.78 4.42
N LEU A 135 1.74 -14.32 3.32
CA LEU A 135 1.68 -13.66 2.01
C LEU A 135 0.24 -13.55 1.53
N LEU A 136 -0.58 -14.58 1.76
CA LEU A 136 -2.00 -14.53 1.46
C LEU A 136 -2.71 -13.43 2.29
N ILE A 137 -2.39 -13.30 3.57
CA ILE A 137 -2.96 -12.23 4.42
C ILE A 137 -2.55 -10.84 3.91
N VAL A 138 -1.29 -10.65 3.51
CA VAL A 138 -0.84 -9.39 2.91
C VAL A 138 -1.63 -9.08 1.63
N LEU A 139 -1.78 -10.06 0.73
CA LEU A 139 -2.57 -9.89 -0.49
C LEU A 139 -4.04 -9.55 -0.18
N LEU A 140 -4.67 -10.27 0.76
CA LEU A 140 -6.07 -10.04 1.14
C LEU A 140 -6.28 -8.68 1.78
N THR A 141 -5.37 -8.24 2.66
CA THR A 141 -5.45 -6.91 3.28
C THR A 141 -5.20 -5.80 2.26
N HIS A 142 -4.32 -6.00 1.28
CA HIS A 142 -4.14 -5.06 0.17
C HIS A 142 -5.40 -4.97 -0.70
N LEU A 143 -5.96 -6.10 -1.12
CA LEU A 143 -7.22 -6.14 -1.86
C LEU A 143 -8.38 -5.51 -1.09
N LEU A 144 -8.46 -5.72 0.23
CA LEU A 144 -9.48 -5.12 1.09
C LEU A 144 -9.37 -3.60 1.08
N VAL A 145 -8.20 -3.03 1.36
CA VAL A 145 -8.01 -1.58 1.39
C VAL A 145 -8.25 -0.97 0.00
N SER A 146 -7.83 -1.65 -1.07
CA SER A 146 -8.16 -1.24 -2.44
C SER A 146 -9.66 -1.33 -2.75
N ALA A 147 -10.38 -2.32 -2.23
CA ALA A 147 -11.82 -2.43 -2.42
C ALA A 147 -12.58 -1.30 -1.71
N GLN A 148 -12.12 -0.89 -0.53
CA GLN A 148 -12.72 0.21 0.25
C GLN A 148 -12.70 1.54 -0.50
N THR A 149 -11.71 1.79 -1.36
CA THR A 149 -11.63 3.06 -2.13
C THR A 149 -12.74 3.19 -3.18
N PHE A 150 -13.36 2.09 -3.63
CA PHE A 150 -14.47 2.12 -4.58
C PHE A 150 -15.81 2.48 -3.95
N ILE A 151 -15.92 2.43 -2.62
CA ILE A 151 -17.17 2.66 -1.89
C ILE A 151 -17.24 4.15 -1.53
N SER A 152 -17.56 5.00 -2.50
CA SER A 152 -17.53 6.46 -2.34
C SER A 152 -18.55 7.00 -1.32
N SER A 153 -19.67 6.32 -1.06
CA SER A 153 -20.72 6.86 -0.17
C SER A 153 -20.33 6.96 1.31
N TYR A 154 -19.23 6.33 1.74
CA TYR A 154 -18.85 6.22 3.16
C TYR A 154 -17.39 6.61 3.43
N TYR A 155 -16.92 7.74 2.88
CA TYR A 155 -15.54 8.23 3.03
C TYR A 155 -15.01 8.16 4.48
N GLY A 156 -15.75 8.67 5.46
CA GLY A 156 -15.31 8.66 6.86
C GLY A 156 -15.12 7.25 7.45
N ILE A 157 -16.04 6.33 7.15
CA ILE A 157 -15.98 4.94 7.65
C ILE A 157 -14.83 4.19 6.97
N ASN A 158 -14.66 4.36 5.67
CA ASN A 158 -13.56 3.74 4.92
C ASN A 158 -12.21 4.24 5.41
N LEU A 159 -12.07 5.55 5.65
CA LEU A 159 -10.84 6.11 6.19
C LEU A 159 -10.53 5.54 7.58
N ALA A 160 -11.50 5.56 8.49
CA ALA A 160 -11.33 5.03 9.84
C ALA A 160 -10.95 3.54 9.81
N SER A 161 -11.61 2.75 8.97
CA SER A 161 -11.31 1.34 8.78
C SER A 161 -9.90 1.12 8.20
N ALA A 162 -9.47 1.93 7.23
CA ALA A 162 -8.13 1.86 6.67
C ALA A 162 -7.04 2.21 7.71
N PHE A 163 -7.30 3.18 8.60
CA PHE A 163 -6.42 3.49 9.73
C PHE A 163 -6.36 2.35 10.76
N ILE A 164 -7.47 1.66 11.03
CA ILE A 164 -7.47 0.49 11.90
C ILE A 164 -6.59 -0.61 11.29
N ILE A 165 -6.74 -0.90 9.99
CA ILE A 165 -5.89 -1.87 9.28
C ILE A 165 -4.42 -1.44 9.33
N LEU A 166 -4.13 -0.14 9.15
CA LEU A 166 -2.79 0.41 9.27
C LEU A 166 -2.17 0.16 10.64
N VAL A 167 -2.89 0.43 11.73
CA VAL A 167 -2.38 0.23 13.10
C VAL A 167 -2.16 -1.26 13.38
N LEU A 168 -3.09 -2.12 12.95
CA LEU A 168 -2.94 -3.57 13.10
C LEU A 168 -1.72 -4.09 12.34
N MET A 169 -1.55 -3.66 11.08
CA MET A 169 -0.41 -4.07 10.27
C MET A 169 0.91 -3.48 10.77
N GLY A 170 0.91 -2.24 11.25
CA GLY A 170 2.07 -1.60 11.86
C GLY A 170 2.50 -2.31 13.14
N THR A 171 1.55 -2.72 13.97
CA THR A 171 1.82 -3.51 15.18
C THR A 171 2.44 -4.86 14.81
N TRP A 172 1.91 -5.54 13.79
CA TRP A 172 2.50 -6.79 13.31
C TRP A 172 3.90 -6.57 12.73
N ALA A 173 4.09 -5.56 11.88
CA ALA A 173 5.41 -5.24 11.32
C ALA A 173 6.45 -4.94 12.41
N PHE A 174 6.05 -4.22 13.47
CA PHE A 174 6.90 -3.95 14.63
C PHE A 174 7.33 -5.25 15.33
N LEU A 175 6.40 -6.17 15.59
CA LEU A 175 6.70 -7.47 16.19
C LEU A 175 7.57 -8.34 15.26
N ALA A 176 7.30 -8.34 13.95
CA ALA A 176 8.06 -9.07 12.95
C ALA A 176 9.52 -8.56 12.85
N ALA A 177 9.72 -7.25 13.03
CA ALA A 177 11.05 -6.63 13.08
C ALA A 177 11.82 -6.91 14.38
N GLY A 178 11.20 -7.57 15.37
CA GLY A 178 11.80 -7.91 16.67
C GLY A 178 11.46 -6.93 17.81
N GLY A 179 10.51 -6.02 17.57
CA GLY A 179 9.98 -5.13 18.61
C GLY A 179 9.17 -5.88 19.66
N SER A 180 9.11 -5.34 20.87
CA SER A 180 8.28 -5.83 21.97
C SER A 180 7.95 -4.69 22.94
N CYS A 181 6.97 -4.89 23.84
CA CYS A 181 6.68 -3.91 24.90
C CYS A 181 7.89 -3.64 25.80
N ARG A 182 8.78 -4.64 25.97
CA ARG A 182 10.04 -4.48 26.73
C ARG A 182 11.00 -3.56 25.97
N SER A 183 11.13 -3.74 24.66
CA SER A 183 11.96 -2.88 23.80
C SER A 183 11.46 -1.44 23.82
N LEU A 184 10.13 -1.24 23.84
CA LEU A 184 9.53 0.09 23.94
C LEU A 184 9.84 0.75 25.29
N LYS A 185 9.68 0.00 26.40
CA LYS A 185 10.03 0.48 27.74
C LYS A 185 11.51 0.83 27.86
N LEU A 186 12.40 0.03 27.28
CA LEU A 186 13.85 0.27 27.25
C LEU A 186 14.25 1.50 26.41
N CYS A 187 13.42 1.93 25.46
CA CYS A 187 13.69 3.13 24.66
C CYS A 187 13.20 4.42 25.34
N LEU A 188 12.21 4.30 26.23
CA LEU A 188 11.63 5.44 26.96
C LEU A 188 12.31 5.70 28.31
N LEU A 189 13.09 4.74 28.81
CA LEU A 189 13.95 4.85 30.00
C LEU A 189 15.38 5.19 29.57
#